data_AF-A0AA50E096-F1
#
_entry.id   AF-A0AA50E096-F1
#
_cell.length_a   1.000
_cell.length_b   1.000
_cell.length_c   1.000
_cell.angle_alpha   90.00
_cell.angle_beta   90.00
_cell.angle_gamma   90.00
#
_symmetry.space_group_name_H-M   'P 1'
#
loop_
_entity.id
_entity.type
_entity.pdbx_description
1 polymer ?
#
loop_
_entity_poly.entity_id
_entity_poly.type
_entity_poly.pdbx_seq_one_letter_code
_entity_poly.pdbx_strand_id
1 'polypeptide(L)'
;MTGGWFKATQENQRILIAVGAGAGLATAFNAPLAGVALIGEEMHPRFRSQTLAYHSLLFGCVMATIILRMIRGQSAIISLTEFKRVPLDSLWMFIILGILFGVMGYAFNRGLFKVLDWFDRLPPLATKWKGFLLGSIIGILSLFPLPLTDGGDNAVLWAFNSQSHFSTLILVFCGRFLLTLICYGSGAIGGIFAPMLGIASIVSVAMARHFHLLFPSQIPEPAVMAIAGMGALVAATVRAPLTAILLTIEMTDNYFVILPLLVTCLVASVVAEALGGKPIYTVLLERTLAKQNRG
;
A
#
# COMPACT_ATOMS: atom_id res chain seq x y z
N MET A 1 21.18 -16.19 -9.22
CA MET A 1 19.76 -16.45 -8.90
C MET A 1 19.51 -17.96 -8.90
N THR A 2 18.62 -18.48 -8.05
CA THR A 2 18.36 -19.93 -7.91
C THR A 2 18.00 -20.62 -9.23
N GLY A 3 17.27 -19.95 -10.12
CA GLY A 3 16.97 -20.48 -11.46
C GLY A 3 18.21 -20.81 -12.30
N GLY A 4 19.30 -20.05 -12.15
CA GLY A 4 20.57 -20.33 -12.82
C GLY A 4 21.29 -21.56 -12.24
N TRP A 5 21.21 -21.73 -10.92
CA TRP A 5 21.76 -22.92 -10.23
C TRP A 5 21.07 -24.21 -10.71
N PHE A 6 19.75 -24.16 -10.86
CA PHE A 6 18.94 -25.28 -11.37
C PHE A 6 18.95 -25.41 -12.90
N LYS A 7 19.70 -24.56 -13.62
CA LYS A 7 19.69 -24.49 -15.11
C LYS A 7 18.26 -24.48 -15.68
N ALA A 8 17.37 -23.74 -15.02
CA ALA A 8 15.95 -23.68 -15.37
C ALA A 8 15.77 -23.06 -16.77
N THR A 9 14.74 -23.52 -17.49
CA THR A 9 14.33 -22.96 -18.78
C THR A 9 14.00 -21.46 -18.64
N GLN A 10 14.01 -20.73 -19.75
CA GLN A 10 13.72 -19.29 -19.73
C GLN A 10 12.36 -18.97 -19.08
N GLU A 11 11.35 -19.82 -19.32
CA GLU A 11 10.03 -19.69 -18.71
C GLU A 11 10.07 -19.97 -17.20
N ASN A 12 10.68 -21.08 -16.78
CA ASN A 12 10.79 -21.43 -15.37
C ASN A 12 11.62 -20.40 -14.59
N GLN A 13 12.61 -19.75 -15.22
CA GLN A 13 13.32 -18.62 -14.61
C GLN A 13 12.38 -17.44 -14.34
N ARG A 14 11.48 -17.11 -15.29
CA ARG A 14 10.48 -16.05 -15.08
C ARG A 14 9.52 -16.41 -13.94
N ILE A 15 9.08 -17.67 -13.86
CA ILE A 15 8.27 -18.15 -12.73
C ILE A 15 9.04 -17.97 -11.43
N LEU A 16 10.29 -18.42 -11.33
CA LEU A 16 11.08 -18.29 -10.10
C LEU A 16 11.33 -16.84 -9.69
N ILE A 17 11.47 -15.92 -10.65
CA ILE A 17 11.55 -14.48 -10.38
C ILE A 17 10.22 -13.97 -9.81
N ALA A 18 9.09 -14.36 -10.42
CA ALA A 18 7.77 -14.00 -9.93
C ALA A 18 7.49 -14.58 -8.53
N VAL A 19 7.92 -15.81 -8.28
CA VAL A 19 7.87 -16.46 -6.96
C VAL A 19 8.67 -15.66 -5.94
N GLY A 20 9.88 -15.24 -6.27
CA GLY A 20 10.69 -14.39 -5.40
C GLY A 20 10.03 -13.03 -5.12
N ALA A 21 9.40 -12.42 -6.11
CA ALA A 21 8.68 -11.16 -5.95
C ALA A 21 7.45 -11.31 -5.03
N GLY A 22 6.62 -12.33 -5.25
CA GLY A 22 5.46 -12.62 -4.40
C GLY A 22 5.86 -12.99 -2.97
N ALA A 23 6.89 -13.84 -2.82
CA ALA A 23 7.46 -14.20 -1.53
C ALA A 23 8.02 -12.99 -0.76
N GLY A 24 8.65 -12.04 -1.46
CA GLY A 24 9.14 -10.80 -0.86
C GLY A 24 8.01 -9.96 -0.25
N LEU A 25 6.90 -9.79 -0.97
CA LEU A 25 5.71 -9.11 -0.44
C LEU A 25 5.11 -9.87 0.75
N ALA A 26 5.01 -11.19 0.62
CA ALA A 26 4.47 -12.06 1.66
C ALA A 26 5.29 -11.97 2.97
N THR A 27 6.63 -11.94 2.87
CA THR A 27 7.52 -11.73 4.02
C THR A 27 7.41 -10.33 4.60
N ALA A 28 7.27 -9.30 3.76
CA ALA A 28 7.18 -7.92 4.22
C ALA A 28 5.95 -7.67 5.10
N PHE A 29 4.80 -8.26 4.73
CA PHE A 29 3.52 -7.99 5.38
C PHE A 29 2.92 -9.18 6.15
N ASN A 30 3.64 -10.30 6.27
CA ASN A 30 3.10 -11.57 6.78
C ASN A 30 1.80 -12.00 6.05
N ALA A 31 1.74 -11.74 4.73
CA ALA A 31 0.53 -11.80 3.91
C ALA A 31 0.74 -12.69 2.65
N PRO A 32 0.67 -14.03 2.78
CA PRO A 32 0.93 -14.95 1.68
C PRO A 32 -0.03 -14.78 0.50
N LEU A 33 -1.33 -14.60 0.74
CA LEU A 33 -2.31 -14.47 -0.35
C LEU A 33 -2.16 -13.14 -1.08
N ALA A 34 -1.86 -12.06 -0.37
CA ALA A 34 -1.52 -10.78 -0.98
C ALA A 34 -0.30 -10.88 -1.91
N GLY A 35 0.72 -11.65 -1.50
CA GLY A 35 1.90 -11.91 -2.33
C GLY A 35 1.57 -12.59 -3.65
N VAL A 36 0.70 -13.61 -3.61
CA VAL A 36 0.23 -14.30 -4.82
C VAL A 36 -0.66 -13.39 -5.68
N ALA A 37 -1.58 -12.66 -5.05
CA ALA A 37 -2.50 -11.75 -5.72
C ALA A 37 -1.76 -10.64 -6.47
N LEU A 38 -0.71 -10.06 -5.88
CA LEU A 38 0.08 -9.01 -6.52
C LEU A 38 0.66 -9.48 -7.87
N ILE A 39 1.20 -10.69 -7.91
CA ILE A 39 1.75 -11.25 -9.14
C ILE A 39 0.64 -11.54 -10.16
N GLY A 40 -0.50 -12.04 -9.69
CA GLY A 40 -1.65 -12.35 -10.52
C GLY A 40 -2.33 -11.12 -11.11
N GLU A 41 -2.45 -10.04 -10.35
CA GLU A 41 -3.21 -8.83 -10.71
C GLU A 41 -2.33 -7.77 -11.39
N GLU A 42 -1.16 -7.45 -10.83
CA GLU A 42 -0.32 -6.33 -11.29
C GLU A 42 0.78 -6.77 -12.26
N MET A 43 1.41 -7.94 -12.07
CA MET A 43 2.55 -8.40 -12.88
C MET A 43 2.16 -9.30 -14.06
N HIS A 44 0.94 -9.16 -14.60
CA HIS A 44 0.27 -10.21 -15.37
C HIS A 44 0.67 -10.46 -16.85
N PRO A 45 1.52 -9.73 -17.60
CA PRO A 45 1.39 -9.82 -19.06
C PRO A 45 1.83 -11.15 -19.74
N ARG A 46 2.33 -12.19 -19.04
CA ARG A 46 2.79 -13.45 -19.68
C ARG A 46 2.48 -14.78 -18.98
N PHE A 47 1.76 -14.80 -17.85
CA PHE A 47 1.50 -16.05 -17.10
C PHE A 47 0.16 -16.74 -17.40
N ARG A 48 -0.59 -16.26 -18.41
CA ARG A 48 -1.97 -16.67 -18.72
C ARG A 48 -2.15 -18.16 -19.06
N SER A 49 -1.08 -18.88 -19.44
CA SER A 49 -1.18 -20.27 -19.92
C SER A 49 -0.60 -21.33 -18.98
N GLN A 50 -0.18 -20.98 -17.76
CA GLN A 50 0.50 -21.92 -16.85
C GLN A 50 -0.11 -21.93 -15.44
N THR A 51 -1.14 -22.74 -15.23
CA THR A 51 -1.71 -23.04 -13.89
C THR A 51 -0.65 -23.49 -12.87
N LEU A 52 0.46 -24.08 -13.35
CA LEU A 52 1.60 -24.47 -12.53
C LEU A 52 2.33 -23.28 -11.89
N ALA A 53 2.30 -22.09 -12.51
CA ALA A 53 2.95 -20.90 -11.95
C ALA A 53 2.29 -20.46 -10.62
N TYR A 54 0.97 -20.59 -10.49
CA TYR A 54 0.26 -20.32 -9.24
C TYR A 54 0.64 -21.30 -8.12
N HIS A 55 0.87 -22.57 -8.45
CA HIS A 55 1.36 -23.55 -7.47
C HIS A 55 2.75 -23.13 -6.96
N SER A 56 3.68 -22.79 -7.86
CA SER A 56 5.01 -22.31 -7.48
C SER A 56 4.95 -21.03 -6.64
N LEU A 57 4.05 -20.10 -6.98
CA LEU A 57 3.83 -18.86 -6.23
C LEU A 57 3.34 -19.14 -4.80
N LEU A 58 2.32 -20.00 -4.66
CA LEU A 58 1.81 -20.42 -3.36
C LEU A 58 2.90 -21.09 -2.54
N PHE A 59 3.65 -22.04 -3.12
CA PHE A 59 4.77 -22.67 -2.42
C PHE A 59 5.80 -21.66 -1.91
N GLY A 60 6.23 -20.72 -2.76
CA GLY A 60 7.21 -19.71 -2.36
C GLY A 60 6.70 -18.77 -1.28
N CYS A 61 5.46 -18.28 -1.40
CA CYS A 61 4.86 -17.39 -0.41
C CYS A 61 4.61 -18.10 0.94
N VAL A 62 4.16 -19.35 0.92
CA VAL A 62 3.98 -20.17 2.12
C VAL A 62 5.32 -20.40 2.81
N MET A 63 6.36 -20.84 2.09
CA MET A 63 7.67 -21.04 2.70
C MET A 63 8.27 -19.75 3.25
N ALA A 64 8.13 -18.64 2.52
CA ALA A 64 8.62 -17.33 2.95
C ALA A 64 7.92 -16.83 4.21
N THR A 65 6.61 -17.08 4.34
CA THR A 65 5.84 -16.72 5.55
C THR A 65 6.08 -17.67 6.72
N ILE A 66 6.28 -18.97 6.49
CA ILE A 66 6.72 -19.91 7.54
C ILE A 66 8.03 -19.43 8.15
N ILE A 67 9.04 -19.13 7.33
CA ILE A 67 10.34 -18.65 7.80
C ILE A 67 10.19 -17.32 8.54
N LEU A 68 9.40 -16.38 7.99
CA LEU A 68 9.10 -15.12 8.67
C LEU A 68 8.51 -15.36 10.07
N ARG A 69 7.51 -16.24 10.18
CA ARG A 69 6.82 -16.52 11.44
C ARG A 69 7.70 -17.24 12.45
N MET A 70 8.64 -18.08 11.99
CA MET A 70 9.66 -18.67 12.86
C MET A 70 10.62 -17.63 13.44
N ILE A 71 10.92 -16.55 12.70
CA ILE A 71 11.88 -15.51 13.13
C ILE A 71 11.21 -14.42 13.98
N ARG A 72 10.04 -13.93 13.56
CA ARG A 72 9.39 -12.73 14.12
C ARG A 72 8.09 -13.00 14.87
N GLY A 73 7.65 -14.26 14.92
CA GLY A 73 6.38 -14.65 15.53
C GLY A 73 5.22 -14.73 14.53
N GLN A 74 4.10 -15.28 15.00
CA GLN A 74 2.97 -15.67 14.15
C GLN A 74 1.85 -14.62 14.06
N SER A 75 1.87 -13.58 14.89
CA SER A 75 0.81 -12.56 14.92
C SER A 75 0.74 -11.74 13.63
N ALA A 76 -0.46 -11.30 13.27
CA ALA A 76 -0.66 -10.28 12.25
C ALA A 76 -0.04 -8.94 12.68
N ILE A 77 0.15 -8.02 11.73
CA ILE A 77 0.73 -6.70 12.00
C ILE A 77 -0.17 -5.90 12.93
N ILE A 78 -1.49 -5.95 12.72
CA ILE A 78 -2.47 -5.29 13.55
C ILE A 78 -3.74 -6.14 13.67
N SER A 79 -3.77 -7.08 14.59
CA SER A 79 -4.95 -7.95 14.77
C SER A 79 -6.13 -7.14 15.31
N LEU A 80 -7.23 -7.09 14.54
CA LEU A 80 -8.45 -6.31 14.83
C LEU A 80 -9.69 -7.20 14.68
N THR A 81 -9.61 -8.43 15.17
CA THR A 81 -10.61 -9.50 14.95
C THR A 81 -11.94 -9.27 15.67
N GLU A 82 -11.97 -8.37 16.65
CA GLU A 82 -13.11 -8.07 17.50
C GLU A 82 -14.19 -7.23 16.80
N PHE A 83 -13.84 -6.49 15.75
CA PHE A 83 -14.77 -5.58 15.06
C PHE A 83 -15.54 -6.31 13.97
N LYS A 84 -16.77 -6.75 14.28
CA LYS A 84 -17.56 -7.65 13.42
C LYS A 84 -18.86 -7.04 12.96
N ARG A 85 -19.31 -5.95 13.59
CA ARG A 85 -20.65 -5.43 13.40
C ARG A 85 -20.71 -4.48 12.22
N VAL A 86 -21.15 -5.01 11.08
CA VAL A 86 -21.28 -4.25 9.82
C VAL A 86 -22.73 -4.28 9.32
N PRO A 87 -23.55 -3.26 9.64
CA PRO A 87 -24.90 -3.14 9.09
C PRO A 87 -24.88 -2.95 7.56
N LEU A 88 -25.77 -3.60 6.82
CA LEU A 88 -25.79 -3.48 5.35
C LEU A 88 -26.20 -2.08 4.86
N ASP A 89 -27.01 -1.38 5.64
CA ASP A 89 -27.42 0.01 5.38
C ASP A 89 -26.29 1.02 5.63
N SER A 90 -25.12 0.58 6.11
CA SER A 90 -23.91 1.43 6.18
C SER A 90 -23.08 1.42 4.89
N LEU A 91 -23.35 0.49 3.95
CA LEU A 91 -22.51 0.26 2.76
C LEU A 91 -22.35 1.49 1.85
N TRP A 92 -23.33 2.40 1.82
CA TRP A 92 -23.25 3.64 1.04
C TRP A 92 -22.14 4.58 1.52
N MET A 93 -21.79 4.56 2.81
CA MET A 93 -20.71 5.39 3.36
C MET A 93 -19.34 4.97 2.81
N PHE A 94 -19.18 3.67 2.53
CA PHE A 94 -17.97 3.11 1.95
C PHE A 94 -17.81 3.45 0.47
N ILE A 95 -18.91 3.72 -0.24
CA ILE A 95 -18.86 4.31 -1.59
C ILE A 95 -18.26 5.71 -1.51
N ILE A 96 -18.72 6.54 -0.56
CA ILE A 96 -18.17 7.90 -0.37
C ILE A 96 -16.69 7.85 0.03
N LEU A 97 -16.34 6.93 0.94
CA LEU A 97 -14.95 6.70 1.32
C LEU A 97 -14.10 6.27 0.11
N GLY A 98 -14.62 5.39 -0.74
CA GLY A 98 -14.00 4.98 -1.99
C GLY A 98 -13.79 6.16 -2.94
N ILE A 99 -14.79 7.03 -3.13
CA ILE A 99 -14.67 8.24 -3.96
C ILE A 99 -13.55 9.14 -3.46
N LEU A 100 -13.51 9.37 -2.14
CA LEU A 100 -12.46 10.16 -1.50
C LEU A 100 -11.08 9.54 -1.79
N PHE A 101 -10.89 8.24 -1.56
CA PHE A 101 -9.61 7.59 -1.86
C PHE A 101 -9.27 7.54 -3.34
N GLY A 102 -10.25 7.50 -4.24
CA GLY A 102 -10.02 7.60 -5.68
C GLY A 102 -9.46 8.95 -6.09
N VAL A 103 -10.03 10.06 -5.57
CA VAL A 103 -9.50 11.42 -5.78
C VAL A 103 -8.10 11.54 -5.16
N MET A 104 -7.90 11.02 -3.96
CA MET A 104 -6.59 11.04 -3.29
C MET A 104 -5.53 10.24 -4.04
N GLY A 105 -5.87 9.05 -4.53
CA GLY A 105 -4.96 8.23 -5.32
C GLY A 105 -4.56 8.91 -6.64
N TYR A 106 -5.52 9.55 -7.31
CA TYR A 106 -5.25 10.38 -8.48
C TYR A 106 -4.27 11.53 -8.16
N ALA A 107 -4.55 12.28 -7.09
CA ALA A 107 -3.71 13.39 -6.65
C ALA A 107 -2.31 12.91 -6.23
N PHE A 108 -2.21 11.78 -5.54
CA PHE A 108 -0.96 11.17 -5.12
C PHE A 108 -0.08 10.78 -6.31
N ASN A 109 -0.62 10.05 -7.31
CA ASN A 109 0.13 9.67 -8.50
C ASN A 109 0.62 10.90 -9.28
N ARG A 110 -0.27 11.89 -9.51
CA ARG A 110 0.11 13.15 -10.17
C ARG A 110 1.19 13.92 -9.39
N GLY A 111 1.04 14.00 -8.08
CA GLY A 111 2.01 14.64 -7.19
C GLY A 111 3.37 13.95 -7.28
N LEU A 112 3.39 12.62 -7.24
CA LEU A 112 4.61 11.84 -7.33
C LEU A 112 5.34 12.06 -8.65
N PHE A 113 4.63 12.04 -9.78
CA PHE A 113 5.24 12.25 -11.08
C PHE A 113 5.83 13.66 -11.21
N LYS A 114 5.15 14.69 -10.69
CA LYS A 114 5.70 16.05 -10.64
C LYS A 114 6.96 16.14 -9.77
N VAL A 115 6.96 15.46 -8.62
CA VAL A 115 8.13 15.45 -7.73
C VAL A 115 9.29 14.68 -8.36
N LEU A 116 9.03 13.57 -9.05
CA LEU A 116 10.03 12.86 -9.85
C LEU A 116 10.62 13.75 -10.95
N ASP A 117 9.79 14.48 -11.69
CA ASP A 117 10.24 15.44 -12.71
C ASP A 117 11.07 16.58 -12.11
N TRP A 118 10.72 17.04 -10.91
CA TRP A 118 11.48 18.05 -10.19
C TRP A 118 12.86 17.54 -9.76
N PHE A 119 12.92 16.34 -9.18
CA PHE A 119 14.19 15.71 -8.80
C PHE A 119 15.08 15.37 -10.00
N ASP A 120 14.48 14.99 -11.14
CA ASP A 120 15.19 14.72 -12.39
C ASP A 120 15.85 15.98 -13.00
N ARG A 121 15.40 17.18 -12.61
CA ARG A 121 15.92 18.48 -13.08
C ARG A 121 16.91 19.14 -12.13
N LEU A 122 17.26 18.51 -11.01
CA LEU A 122 18.18 19.10 -10.04
C LEU A 122 19.60 19.26 -10.63
N PRO A 123 20.27 20.40 -10.36
CA PRO A 123 21.66 20.58 -10.76
C PRO A 123 22.59 19.51 -10.16
N PRO A 124 23.74 19.20 -10.80
CA PRO A 124 24.67 18.18 -10.31
C PRO A 124 25.12 18.41 -8.85
N LEU A 125 25.28 19.67 -8.44
CA LEU A 125 25.63 20.01 -7.06
C LEU A 125 24.51 19.63 -6.06
N ALA A 126 23.25 19.91 -6.41
CA ALA A 126 22.11 19.54 -5.57
C ALA A 126 21.96 18.01 -5.49
N THR A 127 22.18 17.30 -6.59
CA THR A 127 22.13 15.83 -6.63
C THR A 127 23.17 15.18 -5.70
N LYS A 128 24.37 15.76 -5.58
CA LYS A 128 25.41 15.28 -4.64
C LYS A 128 24.97 15.39 -3.18
N TRP A 129 24.34 16.51 -2.80
CA TRP A 129 23.92 16.77 -1.42
C TRP A 129 22.54 16.23 -1.07
N LYS A 130 21.74 15.86 -2.07
CA LYS A 130 20.34 15.41 -1.92
C LYS A 130 20.17 14.33 -0.83
N GLY A 131 21.00 13.29 -0.85
CA GLY A 131 20.90 12.18 0.09
C GLY A 131 21.14 12.62 1.54
N PHE A 132 22.19 13.41 1.77
CA PHE A 132 22.52 13.95 3.08
C PHE A 132 21.42 14.88 3.59
N LEU A 133 21.01 15.87 2.79
CA LEU A 133 20.01 16.86 3.20
C LEU A 133 18.65 16.20 3.50
N LEU A 134 18.17 15.31 2.63
CA LEU A 134 16.90 14.63 2.84
C LEU A 134 16.97 13.70 4.05
N GLY A 135 18.06 12.93 4.19
CA GLY A 135 18.28 12.05 5.34
C GLY A 135 18.35 12.82 6.67
N SER A 136 19.03 13.96 6.70
CA SER A 136 19.09 14.83 7.89
C SER A 136 17.72 15.40 8.26
N ILE A 137 16.93 15.85 7.28
CA ILE A 137 15.56 16.34 7.53
C ILE A 137 14.70 15.22 8.11
N ILE A 138 14.72 14.03 7.51
CA ILE A 138 13.97 12.87 8.03
C ILE A 138 14.43 12.51 9.44
N GLY A 139 15.75 12.49 9.69
CA GLY A 139 16.31 12.20 11.01
C GLY A 139 15.87 13.19 12.09
N ILE A 140 15.78 14.49 11.78
CA ILE A 140 15.25 15.51 12.70
C ILE A 140 13.76 15.28 12.93
N LEU A 141 12.99 14.99 11.88
CA LEU A 141 11.55 14.74 11.98
C LEU A 141 11.24 13.50 12.83
N SER A 142 12.13 12.50 12.84
CA SER A 142 12.01 11.30 13.69
C SER A 142 12.14 11.58 15.19
N LEU A 143 12.62 12.76 15.61
CA LEU A 143 12.69 13.14 17.02
C LEU A 143 11.34 13.57 17.60
N PHE A 144 10.39 13.94 16.74
CA PHE A 144 9.06 14.34 17.20
C PHE A 144 8.21 13.10 17.54
N PRO A 145 7.38 13.14 18.59
CA PRO A 145 6.53 12.02 19.02
C PRO A 145 5.27 11.88 18.12
N LEU A 146 5.45 11.94 16.80
CA LEU A 146 4.41 11.81 15.79
C LEU A 146 4.89 10.81 14.72
N PRO A 147 4.02 9.94 14.18
CA PRO A 147 4.43 8.94 13.20
C PRO A 147 4.55 9.56 11.80
N LEU A 148 5.41 10.57 11.64
CA LEU A 148 5.65 11.27 10.37
C LEU A 148 6.67 10.54 9.48
N THR A 149 7.59 9.79 10.10
CA THR A 149 8.69 9.08 9.43
C THR A 149 8.47 7.56 9.43
N ASP A 150 9.49 6.81 9.00
CA ASP A 150 9.50 5.34 8.91
C ASP A 150 8.54 4.77 7.86
N GLY A 151 8.50 3.43 7.78
CA GLY A 151 7.79 2.68 6.73
C GLY A 151 6.29 2.94 6.67
N GLY A 152 5.62 3.10 7.82
CA GLY A 152 4.18 3.34 7.89
C GLY A 152 3.42 2.39 8.81
N ASP A 153 4.00 1.26 9.21
CA ASP A 153 3.38 0.34 10.18
C ASP A 153 3.10 1.05 11.52
N ASN A 154 4.03 1.90 11.95
CA ASN A 154 3.88 2.78 13.10
C ASN A 154 2.69 3.77 12.93
N ALA A 155 2.48 4.29 11.72
CA ALA A 155 1.37 5.19 11.41
C ALA A 155 0.03 4.47 11.43
N VAL A 156 -0.03 3.22 10.93
CA VAL A 156 -1.21 2.35 11.06
C VAL A 156 -1.52 2.13 12.53
N LEU A 157 -0.56 1.59 13.30
CA LEU A 157 -0.73 1.32 14.73
C LEU A 157 -1.14 2.57 15.52
N TRP A 158 -0.52 3.72 15.23
CA TRP A 158 -0.86 4.98 15.86
C TRP A 158 -2.28 5.45 15.51
N ALA A 159 -2.72 5.31 14.26
CA ALA A 159 -4.06 5.74 13.87
C ALA A 159 -5.14 4.95 14.61
N PHE A 160 -4.97 3.63 14.76
CA PHE A 160 -5.94 2.77 15.45
C PHE A 160 -5.88 2.88 16.98
N ASN A 161 -4.69 3.02 17.57
CA ASN A 161 -4.51 2.99 19.03
C ASN A 161 -4.54 4.37 19.70
N SER A 162 -4.21 5.45 18.97
CA SER A 162 -4.15 6.78 19.58
C SER A 162 -5.50 7.48 19.55
N GLN A 163 -5.94 7.99 20.70
CA GLN A 163 -7.05 8.94 20.80
C GLN A 163 -6.61 10.38 20.46
N SER A 164 -5.74 10.53 19.44
CA SER A 164 -5.21 11.82 19.02
C SER A 164 -6.32 12.75 18.52
N HIS A 165 -6.16 14.06 18.68
CA HIS A 165 -7.14 15.03 18.16
C HIS A 165 -7.28 14.94 16.63
N PHE A 166 -8.46 15.30 16.11
CA PHE A 166 -8.71 15.31 14.67
C PHE A 166 -7.71 16.20 13.90
N SER A 167 -7.35 17.35 14.46
CA SER A 167 -6.31 18.24 13.91
C SER A 167 -4.95 17.54 13.76
N THR A 168 -4.57 16.71 14.73
CA THR A 168 -3.33 15.93 14.68
C THR A 168 -3.38 14.89 13.57
N LEU A 169 -4.52 14.22 13.36
CA LEU A 169 -4.69 13.30 12.23
C LEU A 169 -4.45 14.00 10.89
N ILE A 170 -5.03 15.19 10.71
CA ILE A 170 -4.84 16.00 9.48
C ILE A 170 -3.38 16.44 9.33
N LEU A 171 -2.74 16.89 10.41
CA LEU A 171 -1.32 17.26 10.39
C LEU A 171 -0.44 16.09 9.97
N VAL A 172 -0.60 14.92 10.60
CA VAL A 172 0.19 13.73 10.30
C VAL A 172 -0.08 13.23 8.88
N PHE A 173 -1.35 13.26 8.44
CA PHE A 173 -1.73 12.96 7.06
C PHE A 173 -0.98 13.85 6.06
N CYS A 174 -1.07 15.17 6.20
CA CYS A 174 -0.42 16.11 5.29
C CYS A 174 1.11 15.93 5.30
N GLY A 175 1.70 15.79 6.49
CA GLY A 175 3.13 15.55 6.66
C GLY A 175 3.58 14.28 5.95
N ARG A 176 2.97 13.12 6.26
CA ARG A 176 3.31 11.84 5.63
C ARG A 176 3.07 11.84 4.13
N PHE A 177 1.97 12.44 3.67
CA PHE A 177 1.66 12.52 2.24
C PHE A 177 2.79 13.22 1.49
N LEU A 178 3.19 14.42 1.94
CA LEU A 178 4.28 15.18 1.31
C LEU A 178 5.64 14.49 1.46
N LEU A 179 5.98 14.01 2.66
CA LEU A 179 7.26 13.34 2.92
C LEU A 179 7.40 12.06 2.08
N THR A 180 6.33 11.29 1.89
CA THR A 180 6.34 10.09 1.05
C THR A 180 6.64 10.45 -0.41
N LEU A 181 6.01 11.51 -0.93
CA LEU A 181 6.29 11.99 -2.29
C LEU A 181 7.75 12.46 -2.45
N ILE A 182 8.28 13.18 -1.46
CA ILE A 182 9.66 13.68 -1.49
C ILE A 182 10.65 12.52 -1.39
N CYS A 183 10.48 11.62 -0.42
CA CYS A 183 11.37 10.48 -0.21
C CYS A 183 11.40 9.57 -1.43
N TYR A 184 10.23 9.16 -1.94
CA TYR A 184 10.17 8.28 -3.11
C TYR A 184 10.60 9.00 -4.39
N GLY A 185 10.15 10.25 -4.58
CA GLY A 185 10.53 11.05 -5.74
C GLY A 185 12.01 11.40 -5.81
N SER A 186 12.72 11.38 -4.68
CA SER A 186 14.17 11.56 -4.63
C SER A 186 14.94 10.39 -5.29
N GLY A 187 14.30 9.24 -5.50
CA GLY A 187 14.95 8.03 -6.01
C GLY A 187 15.75 7.26 -4.97
N ALA A 188 15.49 7.47 -3.68
CA ALA A 188 16.03 6.64 -2.61
C ALA A 188 15.53 5.19 -2.73
N ILE A 189 16.32 4.23 -2.24
CA ILE A 189 15.95 2.81 -2.24
C ILE A 189 14.80 2.61 -1.23
N GLY A 190 13.62 2.25 -1.72
CA GLY A 190 12.46 2.04 -0.87
C GLY A 190 11.22 1.57 -1.63
N GLY A 191 10.19 1.21 -0.85
CA GLY A 191 8.86 0.86 -1.36
C GLY A 191 7.83 1.94 -1.04
N ILE A 192 6.73 1.95 -1.78
CA ILE A 192 5.63 2.91 -1.59
C ILE A 192 4.37 2.28 -0.96
N PHE A 193 4.33 0.93 -0.82
CA PHE A 193 3.19 0.20 -0.25
C PHE A 193 2.89 0.56 1.20
N ALA A 194 3.84 0.34 2.12
CA ALA A 194 3.64 0.62 3.56
C ALA A 194 3.33 2.11 3.85
N PRO A 195 3.98 3.09 3.18
CA PRO A 195 3.62 4.49 3.36
C PRO A 195 2.17 4.78 2.96
N MET A 196 1.68 4.20 1.86
CA MET A 196 0.30 4.38 1.43
C MET A 196 -0.70 3.78 2.41
N LEU A 197 -0.41 2.60 2.99
CA LEU A 197 -1.25 2.00 4.03
C LEU A 197 -1.33 2.92 5.25
N GLY A 198 -0.20 3.44 5.74
CA GLY A 198 -0.18 4.37 6.86
C GLY A 198 -0.97 5.66 6.59
N ILE A 199 -0.82 6.25 5.40
CA ILE A 199 -1.59 7.43 4.98
C ILE A 199 -3.09 7.10 4.95
N ALA A 200 -3.47 5.96 4.34
CA ALA A 200 -4.85 5.55 4.24
C ALA A 200 -5.47 5.28 5.62
N SER A 201 -4.78 4.60 6.52
CA SER A 201 -5.26 4.34 7.89
C SER A 201 -5.54 5.62 8.67
N ILE A 202 -4.70 6.65 8.54
CA ILE A 202 -4.93 7.94 9.22
C ILE A 202 -6.21 8.60 8.69
N VAL A 203 -6.37 8.61 7.37
CA VAL A 203 -7.54 9.22 6.71
C VAL A 203 -8.80 8.42 7.03
N SER A 204 -8.72 7.09 6.99
CA SER A 204 -9.86 6.23 7.25
C SER A 204 -10.29 6.29 8.72
N VAL A 205 -9.37 6.45 9.67
CA VAL A 205 -9.72 6.73 11.08
C VAL A 205 -10.38 8.10 11.23
N ALA A 206 -9.87 9.13 10.56
CA ALA A 206 -10.49 10.45 10.58
C ALA A 206 -11.93 10.40 10.03
N MET A 207 -12.13 9.71 8.90
CA MET A 207 -13.45 9.51 8.30
C MET A 207 -14.34 8.64 9.18
N ALA A 208 -13.82 7.58 9.78
CA ALA A 208 -14.56 6.72 10.70
C ALA A 208 -15.13 7.50 11.88
N ARG A 209 -14.33 8.38 12.49
CA ARG A 209 -14.79 9.27 13.57
C ARG A 209 -15.87 10.23 13.09
N HIS A 210 -15.70 10.79 11.89
CA HIS A 210 -16.67 11.71 11.31
C HIS A 210 -18.01 11.03 11.01
N PHE A 211 -18.01 9.87 10.36
CA PHE A 211 -19.23 9.12 10.05
C PHE A 211 -19.90 8.53 11.28
N HIS A 212 -19.13 8.07 12.27
CA HIS A 212 -19.69 7.61 13.54
C HIS A 212 -20.40 8.75 14.30
N LEU A 213 -19.85 9.97 14.25
CA LEU A 213 -20.49 11.15 14.85
C LEU A 213 -21.85 11.47 14.18
N LEU A 214 -21.92 11.37 12.85
CA LEU A 214 -23.13 11.70 12.09
C LEU A 214 -24.18 10.57 12.09
N PHE A 215 -23.74 9.32 12.06
CA PHE A 215 -24.58 8.13 11.91
C PHE A 215 -24.17 7.00 12.87
N PRO A 216 -24.22 7.20 14.19
CA PRO A 216 -23.74 6.21 15.18
C PRO A 216 -24.52 4.89 15.14
N SER A 217 -25.78 4.90 14.68
CA SER A 217 -26.59 3.69 14.51
C SER A 217 -26.12 2.80 13.35
N GLN A 218 -25.57 3.39 12.30
CA GLN A 218 -25.14 2.70 11.08
C GLN A 218 -23.66 2.31 11.11
N ILE A 219 -22.82 3.07 11.82
CA ILE A 219 -21.43 2.70 12.13
C ILE A 219 -21.29 2.51 13.64
N PRO A 220 -21.70 1.35 14.22
CA PRO A 220 -21.53 1.09 15.64
C PRO A 220 -20.06 0.99 16.04
N GLU A 221 -19.24 0.45 15.13
CA GLU A 221 -17.82 0.18 15.32
C GLU A 221 -17.00 0.97 14.28
N PRO A 222 -16.53 2.20 14.59
CA PRO A 222 -15.78 3.02 13.63
C PRO A 222 -14.50 2.34 13.10
N ALA A 223 -13.93 1.39 13.85
CA ALA A 223 -12.80 0.59 13.40
C ALA A 223 -13.07 -0.17 12.09
N VAL A 224 -14.33 -0.59 11.82
CA VAL A 224 -14.73 -1.20 10.54
C VAL A 224 -14.42 -0.27 9.37
N MET A 225 -14.75 1.01 9.51
CA MET A 225 -14.49 2.02 8.48
C MET A 225 -13.00 2.34 8.33
N ALA A 226 -12.28 2.35 9.45
CA ALA A 226 -10.83 2.51 9.42
C ALA A 226 -10.13 1.35 8.67
N ILE A 227 -10.55 0.10 8.91
CA ILE A 227 -10.04 -1.09 8.21
C ILE A 227 -10.39 -1.04 6.72
N ALA A 228 -11.65 -0.72 6.37
CA ALA A 228 -12.09 -0.66 4.99
C ALA A 228 -11.28 0.34 4.13
N GLY A 229 -10.88 1.47 4.71
CA GLY A 229 -10.07 2.46 4.04
C GLY A 229 -8.57 2.16 3.98
N MET A 230 -8.05 1.22 4.79
CA MET A 230 -6.60 0.96 4.91
C MET A 230 -5.97 0.56 3.57
N GLY A 231 -6.61 -0.33 2.81
CA GLY A 231 -6.16 -0.74 1.47
C GLY A 231 -6.59 0.20 0.34
N ALA A 232 -7.43 1.21 0.60
CA ALA A 232 -8.11 1.95 -0.45
C ALA A 232 -7.17 2.85 -1.27
N LEU A 233 -6.17 3.46 -0.62
CA LEU A 233 -5.18 4.27 -1.33
C LEU A 233 -4.30 3.40 -2.24
N VAL A 234 -3.91 2.20 -1.79
CA VAL A 234 -3.17 1.22 -2.60
C VAL A 234 -4.01 0.80 -3.82
N ALA A 235 -5.29 0.49 -3.62
CA ALA A 235 -6.20 0.12 -4.71
C ALA A 235 -6.30 1.23 -5.76
N ALA A 236 -6.42 2.50 -5.33
CA ALA A 236 -6.53 3.65 -6.21
C ALA A 236 -5.24 3.98 -6.98
N THR A 237 -4.07 3.88 -6.34
CA THR A 237 -2.79 4.27 -6.95
C THR A 237 -2.17 3.15 -7.80
N VAL A 238 -2.24 1.92 -7.30
CA VAL A 238 -1.60 0.75 -7.91
C VAL A 238 -2.45 0.15 -9.02
N ARG A 239 -3.79 0.21 -8.91
CA ARG A 239 -4.75 -0.56 -9.74
C ARG A 239 -4.81 -2.04 -9.43
N ALA A 240 -4.46 -2.41 -8.21
CA ALA A 240 -4.54 -3.78 -7.72
C ALA A 240 -5.52 -3.90 -6.53
N PRO A 241 -6.84 -3.72 -6.74
CA PRO A 241 -7.82 -3.76 -5.67
C PRO A 241 -7.87 -5.12 -4.96
N LEU A 242 -7.79 -6.26 -5.66
CA LEU A 242 -7.82 -7.58 -5.00
C LEU A 242 -6.63 -7.77 -4.08
N THR A 243 -5.45 -7.36 -4.54
CA THR A 243 -4.22 -7.38 -3.74
C THR A 243 -4.36 -6.51 -2.50
N ALA A 244 -4.88 -5.28 -2.64
CA ALA A 244 -5.09 -4.38 -1.52
C ALA A 244 -6.09 -4.93 -0.49
N ILE A 245 -7.15 -5.58 -0.97
CA ILE A 245 -8.17 -6.22 -0.12
C ILE A 245 -7.57 -7.37 0.68
N LEU A 246 -6.91 -8.32 -0.01
CA LEU A 246 -6.30 -9.49 0.64
C LEU A 246 -5.21 -9.09 1.63
N LEU A 247 -4.40 -8.10 1.27
CA LEU A 247 -3.37 -7.56 2.15
C LEU A 247 -3.98 -6.96 3.43
N THR A 248 -5.07 -6.21 3.30
CA THR A 248 -5.78 -5.64 4.45
C THR A 248 -6.36 -6.73 5.35
N ILE A 249 -6.96 -7.77 4.76
CA ILE A 249 -7.51 -8.92 5.51
C ILE A 249 -6.40 -9.66 6.26
N GLU A 250 -5.30 -10.01 5.59
CA GLU A 250 -4.20 -10.79 6.20
C GLU A 250 -3.43 -10.00 7.27
N MET A 251 -3.35 -8.68 7.16
CA MET A 251 -2.71 -7.86 8.20
C MET A 251 -3.62 -7.58 9.41
N THR A 252 -4.95 -7.75 9.26
CA THR A 252 -5.93 -7.45 10.31
C THR A 252 -6.60 -8.66 10.94
N ASP A 253 -6.47 -9.83 10.29
CA ASP A 253 -7.22 -11.06 10.58
C ASP A 253 -8.75 -10.87 10.56
N ASN A 254 -9.26 -9.81 9.94
CA ASN A 254 -10.67 -9.45 10.01
C ASN A 254 -11.39 -9.62 8.66
N TYR A 255 -11.97 -10.81 8.47
CA TYR A 255 -12.79 -11.12 7.30
C TYR A 255 -14.22 -10.54 7.38
N PHE A 256 -14.71 -10.17 8.56
CA PHE A 256 -16.08 -9.64 8.72
C PHE A 256 -16.29 -8.31 7.97
N VAL A 257 -15.21 -7.57 7.73
CA VAL A 257 -15.22 -6.28 7.02
C VAL A 257 -15.12 -6.44 5.49
N ILE A 258 -15.17 -7.66 4.94
CA ILE A 258 -14.94 -7.90 3.51
C ILE A 258 -15.83 -7.07 2.56
N LEU A 259 -17.13 -6.93 2.85
CA LEU A 259 -18.05 -6.18 1.99
C LEU A 259 -17.70 -4.67 1.95
N PRO A 260 -17.56 -3.97 3.10
CA PRO A 260 -17.00 -2.62 3.14
C PRO A 260 -15.69 -2.43 2.39
N LEU A 261 -14.78 -3.40 2.55
CA LEU A 261 -13.42 -3.36 2.01
C LEU A 261 -13.47 -3.48 0.47
N LEU A 262 -14.25 -4.43 -0.05
CA LEU A 262 -14.54 -4.58 -1.48
C LEU A 262 -15.10 -3.28 -2.06
N VAL A 263 -16.18 -2.74 -1.47
CA VAL A 263 -16.83 -1.52 -1.94
C VAL A 263 -15.83 -0.35 -1.97
N THR A 264 -15.12 -0.11 -0.87
CA THR A 264 -14.18 1.02 -0.76
C THR A 264 -13.04 0.90 -1.77
N CYS A 265 -12.37 -0.25 -1.84
CA CYS A 265 -11.21 -0.46 -2.72
C CYS A 265 -11.61 -0.45 -4.21
N LEU A 266 -12.73 -1.08 -4.58
CA LEU A 266 -13.20 -1.09 -5.97
C LEU A 266 -13.60 0.31 -6.42
N VAL A 267 -14.39 1.03 -5.61
CA VAL A 267 -14.81 2.41 -5.94
C VAL A 267 -13.59 3.33 -6.01
N ALA A 268 -12.64 3.21 -5.09
CA ALA A 268 -11.41 4.00 -5.12
C ALA A 268 -10.60 3.77 -6.40
N SER A 269 -10.48 2.52 -6.84
CA SER A 269 -9.89 2.22 -8.15
C SER A 269 -10.70 2.86 -9.28
N VAL A 270 -12.00 2.55 -9.42
CA VAL A 270 -12.83 3.07 -10.51
C VAL A 270 -12.77 4.61 -10.60
N VAL A 271 -12.88 5.31 -9.47
CA VAL A 271 -12.85 6.78 -9.44
C VAL A 271 -11.50 7.33 -9.84
N ALA A 272 -10.40 6.75 -9.35
CA ALA A 272 -9.07 7.16 -9.78
C ALA A 272 -8.89 6.99 -11.31
N GLU A 273 -9.53 5.99 -11.92
CA GLU A 273 -9.45 5.72 -13.37
C GLU A 273 -10.31 6.68 -14.17
N ALA A 274 -11.53 6.94 -13.70
CA ALA A 274 -12.43 7.92 -14.27
C ALA A 274 -11.79 9.33 -14.32
N LEU A 275 -10.93 9.67 -13.36
CA LEU A 275 -10.17 10.93 -13.34
C LEU A 275 -8.95 10.93 -14.30
N GLY A 276 -8.70 9.84 -15.04
CA GLY A 276 -7.57 9.70 -15.94
C GLY A 276 -6.24 9.37 -15.24
N GLY A 277 -6.30 8.82 -14.02
CA GLY A 277 -5.12 8.30 -13.32
C GLY A 277 -4.62 7.01 -13.97
N LYS A 278 -3.31 6.83 -14.05
CA LYS A 278 -2.67 5.61 -14.57
C LYS A 278 -2.10 4.74 -13.43
N PRO A 279 -2.02 3.41 -13.58
CA PRO A 279 -1.33 2.55 -12.62
C PRO A 279 0.11 3.03 -12.38
N ILE A 280 0.45 3.22 -11.11
CA ILE A 280 1.71 3.85 -10.71
C ILE A 280 2.93 3.06 -11.21
N TYR A 281 2.92 1.72 -11.10
CA TYR A 281 4.07 0.90 -11.49
C TYR A 281 4.26 0.83 -13.00
N THR A 282 3.17 0.84 -13.79
CA THR A 282 3.26 0.95 -15.25
C THR A 282 3.95 2.26 -15.67
N VAL A 283 3.54 3.39 -15.09
CA VAL A 283 4.15 4.69 -15.40
C VAL A 283 5.61 4.76 -14.94
N LEU A 284 5.94 4.21 -13.77
CA LEU A 284 7.33 4.15 -13.28
C LEU A 284 8.21 3.29 -14.20
N LEU A 285 7.68 2.19 -14.72
CA LEU A 285 8.37 1.36 -15.71
C LEU A 285 8.61 2.13 -17.02
N GLU A 286 7.58 2.77 -17.57
CA GLU A 286 7.69 3.61 -18.78
C GLU A 286 8.76 4.69 -18.64
N ARG A 287 8.79 5.39 -17.51
CA ARG A 287 9.80 6.42 -17.21
C ARG A 287 11.21 5.83 -17.16
N THR A 288 11.37 4.64 -16.58
CA THR A 288 12.67 3.97 -16.46
C THR A 288 13.20 3.54 -17.83
N LEU A 289 12.34 2.94 -18.66
CA LEU A 289 12.67 2.58 -20.05
C LEU A 289 13.02 3.81 -20.89
N ALA A 290 12.30 4.93 -20.71
CA ALA A 290 12.60 6.18 -21.39
C ALA A 290 13.97 6.76 -21.02
N LYS A 291 14.46 6.54 -19.79
CA LYS A 291 15.82 6.94 -19.37
C LYS A 291 16.88 6.02 -19.96
N GLN A 292 16.62 4.72 -20.04
CA GLN A 292 17.55 3.75 -20.64
C GLN A 292 17.80 4.02 -22.13
N ASN A 293 16.77 4.45 -22.86
CA ASN A 293 16.90 4.77 -24.28
C ASN A 293 17.59 6.13 -24.55
N ARG A 294 17.87 6.93 -23.51
CA ARG A 294 18.53 8.24 -23.61
C ARG A 294 20.01 8.20 -23.22
N GLY A 295 20.49 7.11 -22.64
CA GLY A 295 21.90 6.88 -22.29
C GLY A 295 22.55 5.96 -23.30
#